data_AF-B4MIY9-F1
#
_entry.id   AF-B4MIY9-F1
#
_cell.length_a   1.000
_cell.length_b   1.000
_cell.length_c   1.000
_cell.angle_alpha   90.00
_cell.angle_beta   90.00
_cell.angle_gamma   90.00
#
_symmetry.space_group_name_H-M   'P 1'
#
loop_
_entity.id
_entity.type
_entity.pdbx_description
1 polymer ?
#
loop_
_entity_poly.entity_id
_entity_poly.type
_entity_poly.pdbx_seq_one_letter_code
_entity_poly.pdbx_strand_id
1 'polypeptide(L)'
;MNLLRAKLENCLLELSKCSDDSNKRMNWLNNFCAALLEFSSAVHKYMSIQNEAVELICLCLTQIMICIRQLENIVKVEKSCDAKIAASHHHFVERARWCLKRMLRICPDKNSKQDELVLNTEGQSFLDLVDSILDTLAPFSNYNEENSYVNVSEILSCPKDTMHLCRRVGSSIDSVLSQTLSFANVALQEDKRALSALCQKVMREFGAFQAECQTSSSASNIKLKTMTMEQALYQLEDFINEALLRLVFQCFLDTEKFSVDKIRNVLRQGDTSLSDDFIADFDVNIDRAMQIGVFAVAFAPNLKMKTIVRSCLASFESLDTSLIPSLQASGTDLHSEILEQHFNEEMMKFKTAMHEIIDSGALVGCYLDILTDGIQLAEKNFKKTPLMDLNQMAMLLLEHFQLTVNEKVLKDSKCGRGVEYFQQFVRMWRECKAILMCAAQVEPQRIIKRFKIMRSILRKLHSCLQTGTKEEMPQEETQQSLAQTNEAKLDLSGILPSQTSILYDTRERRSRNQRQMKPVETETTKENTTEKNKSMKSTAYASVRRRESLRTQMFKRQNIAESRKRYKSITNNQSVNLQISDILDQLTDLSSTFSETQHLLNKK
;
A
#
# COMPACT_ATOMS: atom_id res chain seq x y z
N MET A 1 30.73 6.91 2.87
CA MET A 1 30.05 7.85 3.79
C MET A 1 30.58 9.28 3.67
N ASN A 2 31.84 9.59 4.04
CA ASN A 2 32.37 10.97 3.93
C ASN A 2 32.28 11.58 2.52
N LEU A 3 32.55 10.78 1.47
CA LEU A 3 32.40 11.22 0.08
C LEU A 3 30.94 11.55 -0.28
N LEU A 4 29.97 10.75 0.17
CA LEU A 4 28.55 10.98 -0.07
C LEU A 4 28.07 12.26 0.62
N ARG A 5 28.52 12.47 1.85
CA ARG A 5 28.23 13.69 2.62
C ARG A 5 28.78 14.94 1.94
N ALA A 6 30.05 14.94 1.52
CA ALA A 6 30.64 16.08 0.80
C ALA A 6 29.89 16.39 -0.50
N LYS A 7 29.42 15.37 -1.23
CA LYS A 7 28.59 15.56 -2.43
C LYS A 7 27.21 16.13 -2.11
N LEU A 8 26.55 15.70 -1.03
CA LEU A 8 25.28 16.29 -0.56
C LEU A 8 25.45 17.75 -0.11
N GLU A 9 26.52 18.07 0.62
CA GLU A 9 26.84 19.44 1.03
C GLU A 9 27.08 20.34 -0.19
N ASN A 10 27.72 19.82 -1.24
CA ASN A 10 27.85 20.53 -2.52
C ASN A 10 26.49 20.79 -3.19
N CYS A 11 25.58 19.81 -3.22
CA CYS A 11 24.22 20.03 -3.74
C CYS A 11 23.48 21.14 -2.98
N LEU A 12 23.59 21.17 -1.64
CA LEU A 12 22.99 22.24 -0.83
C LEU A 12 23.60 23.61 -1.14
N LEU A 13 24.92 23.65 -1.33
CA LEU A 13 25.63 24.87 -1.68
C LEU A 13 25.18 25.39 -3.05
N GLU A 14 25.07 24.54 -4.07
CA GLU A 14 24.51 24.94 -5.37
C GLU A 14 23.06 25.42 -5.26
N LEU A 15 22.22 24.72 -4.50
CA LEU A 15 20.82 25.12 -4.28
C LEU A 15 20.71 26.49 -3.59
N SER A 16 21.67 26.86 -2.74
CA SER A 16 21.70 28.17 -2.06
C SER A 16 22.10 29.34 -2.97
N LYS A 17 22.74 29.09 -4.11
CA LYS A 17 23.17 30.12 -5.08
C LYS A 17 22.05 30.63 -5.99
N CYS A 18 20.80 30.34 -5.65
CA CYS A 18 19.64 30.73 -6.46
C CYS A 18 19.66 32.24 -6.76
N SER A 19 19.55 32.61 -8.05
CA SER A 19 19.62 33.99 -8.51
C SER A 19 18.23 34.55 -8.83
N ASP A 20 18.06 35.86 -8.63
CA ASP A 20 16.84 36.60 -9.00
C ASP A 20 16.73 36.95 -10.49
N ASP A 21 17.78 36.68 -11.26
CA ASP A 21 17.86 36.94 -12.71
C ASP A 21 17.38 35.71 -13.51
N SER A 22 16.32 35.88 -14.31
CA SER A 22 15.65 34.80 -15.05
C SER A 22 16.57 34.06 -16.02
N ASN A 23 17.55 34.75 -16.63
CA ASN A 23 18.54 34.13 -17.51
C ASN A 23 19.58 33.31 -16.73
N LYS A 24 19.85 33.69 -15.48
CA LYS A 24 20.75 32.95 -14.59
C LYS A 24 20.07 31.79 -13.87
N ARG A 25 18.74 31.81 -13.71
CA ARG A 25 17.97 30.73 -13.06
C ARG A 25 18.11 29.38 -13.79
N MET A 26 18.06 29.37 -15.12
CA MET A 26 18.24 28.12 -15.87
C MET A 26 19.66 27.55 -15.73
N ASN A 27 20.68 28.41 -15.79
CA ASN A 27 22.07 27.99 -15.58
C ASN A 27 22.32 27.51 -14.14
N TRP A 28 21.69 28.15 -13.16
CA TRP A 28 21.71 27.72 -11.77
C TRP A 28 21.09 26.32 -11.60
N LEU A 29 19.92 26.08 -12.20
CA LEU A 29 19.27 24.77 -12.15
C LEU A 29 20.14 23.68 -12.80
N ASN A 30 20.79 23.98 -13.93
CA ASN A 30 21.75 23.08 -14.57
C ASN A 30 22.94 22.73 -13.66
N ASN A 31 23.51 23.71 -12.96
CA ASN A 31 24.61 23.48 -12.01
C ASN A 31 24.17 22.60 -10.83
N PHE A 32 22.96 22.83 -10.32
CA PHE A 32 22.37 22.00 -9.27
C PHE A 32 22.15 20.56 -9.77
N CYS A 33 21.59 20.37 -10.97
CA CYS A 33 21.41 19.05 -11.58
C CYS A 33 22.73 18.31 -11.78
N ALA A 34 23.79 19.02 -12.20
CA ALA A 34 25.13 18.44 -12.34
C ALA A 34 25.67 17.94 -10.98
N ALA A 35 25.57 18.75 -9.93
CA ALA A 35 25.96 18.34 -8.58
C ALA A 35 25.14 17.12 -8.07
N LEU A 36 23.83 17.12 -8.34
CA LEU A 36 22.94 16.02 -7.96
C LEU A 36 23.28 14.72 -8.72
N LEU A 37 23.64 14.80 -10.00
CA LEU A 37 24.06 13.65 -10.80
C LEU A 37 25.36 13.04 -10.26
N GLU A 38 26.32 13.87 -9.86
CA GLU A 38 27.54 13.38 -9.20
C GLU A 38 27.24 12.67 -7.88
N PHE A 39 26.32 13.23 -7.08
CA PHE A 39 25.87 12.59 -5.85
C PHE A 39 25.19 11.24 -6.13
N SER A 40 24.21 11.19 -7.03
CA SER A 40 23.48 9.97 -7.39
C SER A 40 24.42 8.87 -7.91
N SER A 41 25.39 9.26 -8.75
CA SER A 41 26.43 8.35 -9.25
C SER A 41 27.30 7.79 -8.11
N ALA A 42 27.58 8.58 -7.08
CA ALA A 42 28.30 8.11 -5.90
C ALA A 42 27.42 7.17 -5.07
N VAL A 43 26.15 7.51 -4.84
CA VAL A 43 25.16 6.67 -4.14
C VAL A 43 25.09 5.29 -4.78
N HIS A 44 24.97 5.21 -6.11
CA HIS A 44 24.93 3.93 -6.83
C HIS A 44 26.17 3.04 -6.59
N LYS A 45 27.35 3.62 -6.36
CA LYS A 45 28.56 2.85 -6.03
C LYS A 45 28.56 2.33 -4.59
N TYR A 46 27.87 2.98 -3.66
CA TYR A 46 27.85 2.63 -2.24
C TYR A 46 26.64 1.78 -1.82
N MET A 47 25.52 1.86 -2.53
CA MET A 47 24.20 1.35 -2.08
C MET A 47 23.95 -0.14 -2.26
N SER A 48 24.93 -0.94 -2.67
CA SER A 48 24.77 -2.40 -2.77
C SER A 48 24.57 -3.12 -1.41
N ILE A 49 24.48 -2.41 -0.27
CA ILE A 49 24.77 -2.99 1.06
C ILE A 49 23.73 -2.70 2.17
N GLN A 50 22.82 -1.71 2.09
CA GLN A 50 21.84 -1.43 3.18
C GLN A 50 20.42 -1.09 2.68
N ASN A 51 19.40 -1.80 3.18
CA ASN A 51 18.04 -1.81 2.59
C ASN A 51 17.18 -0.59 2.97
N GLU A 52 17.19 -0.15 4.24
CA GLU A 52 16.32 0.97 4.71
C GLU A 52 16.81 2.36 4.29
N ALA A 53 18.13 2.57 4.33
CA ALA A 53 18.75 3.80 3.85
C ALA A 53 18.48 4.03 2.34
N VAL A 54 18.33 2.95 1.57
CA VAL A 54 18.00 3.01 0.14
C VAL A 54 16.58 3.54 -0.07
N GLU A 55 15.59 3.10 0.71
CA GLU A 55 14.22 3.59 0.54
C GLU A 55 14.12 5.10 0.76
N LEU A 56 14.75 5.60 1.83
CA LEU A 56 14.73 7.03 2.14
C LEU A 56 15.49 7.85 1.10
N ILE A 57 16.63 7.35 0.59
CA ILE A 57 17.39 8.02 -0.47
C ILE A 57 16.62 8.03 -1.78
N CYS A 58 15.98 6.91 -2.17
CA CYS A 58 15.11 6.84 -3.34
C CYS A 58 13.94 7.82 -3.24
N LEU A 59 13.29 7.91 -2.08
CA LEU A 59 12.22 8.88 -1.84
C LEU A 59 12.71 10.31 -2.00
N CYS A 60 13.80 10.68 -1.33
CA CYS A 60 14.35 12.04 -1.39
C CYS A 60 14.81 12.42 -2.79
N LEU A 61 15.47 11.50 -3.51
CA LEU A 61 15.86 11.72 -4.90
C LEU A 61 14.62 11.92 -5.77
N THR A 62 13.62 11.06 -5.67
CA THR A 62 12.37 11.17 -6.45
C THR A 62 11.68 12.53 -6.22
N GLN A 63 11.61 12.97 -4.96
CA GLN A 63 11.05 14.28 -4.61
C GLN A 63 11.89 15.45 -5.15
N ILE A 64 13.22 15.37 -5.12
CA ILE A 64 14.08 16.39 -5.73
C ILE A 64 13.86 16.45 -7.24
N MET A 65 13.68 15.31 -7.91
CA MET A 65 13.40 15.26 -9.36
C MET A 65 12.06 15.93 -9.70
N ILE A 66 11.05 15.75 -8.87
CA ILE A 66 9.78 16.47 -8.99
C ILE A 66 10.01 17.98 -8.83
N CYS A 67 10.77 18.40 -7.81
CA CYS A 67 11.09 19.81 -7.59
C CYS A 67 11.83 20.42 -8.78
N ILE A 68 12.82 19.73 -9.34
CA ILE A 68 13.57 20.18 -10.53
C ILE A 68 12.62 20.38 -11.72
N ARG A 69 11.75 19.41 -11.99
CA ARG A 69 10.78 19.50 -13.09
C ARG A 69 9.84 20.69 -12.91
N GLN A 70 9.35 20.93 -11.69
CA GLN A 70 8.49 22.07 -11.41
C GLN A 70 9.24 23.40 -11.50
N LEU A 71 10.49 23.48 -11.01
CA LEU A 71 11.33 24.66 -11.16
C LEU A 71 11.62 24.96 -12.63
N GLU A 72 11.90 23.96 -13.45
CA GLU A 72 12.09 24.12 -14.89
C GLU A 72 10.82 24.68 -15.56
N ASN A 73 9.66 24.14 -15.21
CA ASN A 73 8.37 24.64 -15.71
C ASN A 73 8.12 26.09 -15.28
N ILE A 74 8.39 26.44 -14.02
CA ILE A 74 8.30 27.82 -13.52
C ILE A 74 9.18 28.75 -14.34
N VAL A 75 10.47 28.41 -14.55
CA VAL A 75 11.37 29.25 -15.35
C VAL A 75 10.86 29.43 -16.79
N LYS A 76 10.22 28.41 -17.38
CA LYS A 76 9.61 28.52 -18.72
C LYS A 76 8.39 29.45 -18.72
N VAL A 77 7.50 29.33 -17.74
CA VAL A 77 6.29 30.18 -17.62
C VAL A 77 6.68 31.63 -17.33
N GLU A 78 7.64 31.86 -16.44
CA GLU A 78 8.15 33.21 -16.14
C GLU A 78 8.69 33.90 -17.39
N LYS A 79 9.36 33.16 -18.28
CA LYS A 79 9.85 33.68 -19.57
C LYS A 79 8.73 33.97 -20.56
N SER A 80 7.66 33.16 -20.60
CA SER A 80 6.55 33.38 -21.53
C SER A 80 5.62 34.50 -21.10
N CYS A 81 5.45 34.69 -19.80
CA CYS A 81 4.50 35.66 -19.23
C CYS A 81 5.17 36.97 -18.78
N ASP A 82 6.50 37.06 -18.86
CA ASP A 82 7.31 38.19 -18.34
C ASP A 82 6.95 38.56 -16.88
N ALA A 83 6.60 37.55 -16.09
CA ALA A 83 6.11 37.71 -14.73
C ALA A 83 6.85 36.73 -13.82
N LYS A 84 7.36 37.23 -12.68
CA LYS A 84 8.05 36.40 -11.69
C LYS A 84 7.05 35.68 -10.78
N ILE A 85 7.28 34.39 -10.54
CA ILE A 85 6.44 33.53 -9.70
C ILE A 85 7.25 33.11 -8.46
N ALA A 86 7.60 34.10 -7.63
CA ALA A 86 8.53 33.91 -6.51
C ALA A 86 8.03 32.90 -5.47
N ALA A 87 6.72 32.86 -5.20
CA ALA A 87 6.12 31.96 -4.21
C ALA A 87 6.27 30.48 -4.61
N SER A 88 5.89 30.10 -5.85
CA SER A 88 6.10 28.73 -6.35
C SER A 88 7.58 28.37 -6.38
N HIS A 89 8.44 29.29 -6.83
CA HIS A 89 9.87 29.05 -6.87
C HIS A 89 10.44 28.77 -5.47
N HIS A 90 10.04 29.55 -4.47
CA HIS A 90 10.46 29.35 -3.08
C HIS A 90 9.99 28.00 -2.55
N HIS A 91 8.72 27.65 -2.76
CA HIS A 91 8.13 26.37 -2.33
C HIS A 91 8.97 25.16 -2.80
N PHE A 92 9.27 25.06 -4.09
CA PHE A 92 10.02 23.91 -4.61
C PHE A 92 11.52 23.92 -4.23
N VAL A 93 12.13 25.10 -4.05
CA VAL A 93 13.51 25.20 -3.54
C VAL A 93 13.59 24.73 -2.08
N GLU A 94 12.68 25.18 -1.21
CA GLU A 94 12.66 24.72 0.19
C GLU A 94 12.41 23.22 0.27
N ARG A 95 11.53 22.69 -0.58
CA ARG A 95 11.26 21.26 -0.64
C ARG A 95 12.49 20.45 -1.04
N ALA A 96 13.18 20.84 -2.12
CA ALA A 96 14.43 20.19 -2.53
C ALA A 96 15.50 20.27 -1.43
N ARG A 97 15.59 21.41 -0.73
CA ARG A 97 16.51 21.60 0.40
C ARG A 97 16.19 20.66 1.56
N TRP A 98 14.92 20.50 1.89
CA TRP A 98 14.46 19.59 2.94
C TRP A 98 14.87 18.15 2.62
N CYS A 99 14.67 17.68 1.38
CA CYS A 99 15.09 16.34 0.96
C CYS A 99 16.61 16.14 1.10
N LEU A 100 17.42 17.11 0.68
CA LEU A 100 18.89 17.06 0.83
C LEU A 100 19.31 17.00 2.31
N LYS A 101 18.71 17.84 3.17
CA LYS A 101 18.96 17.82 4.63
C LYS A 101 18.54 16.50 5.27
N ARG A 102 17.43 15.91 4.81
CA ARG A 102 16.96 14.61 5.29
C ARG A 102 17.93 13.49 4.92
N MET A 103 18.48 13.48 3.70
CA MET A 103 19.52 12.52 3.30
C MET A 103 20.83 12.68 4.08
N LEU A 104 21.21 13.90 4.48
CA LEU A 104 22.39 14.11 5.31
C LEU A 104 22.32 13.39 6.66
N ARG A 105 21.12 13.25 7.26
CA ARG A 105 20.93 12.53 8.53
C ARG A 105 21.30 11.04 8.43
N ILE A 106 21.22 10.45 7.23
CA ILE A 106 21.60 9.06 6.95
C ILE A 106 23.13 8.91 6.83
N CYS A 107 23.86 10.02 6.68
CA CYS A 107 25.32 10.06 6.67
C CYS A 107 25.84 10.69 7.98
N PRO A 108 25.66 10.02 9.14
CA PRO A 108 25.98 10.60 10.44
C PRO A 108 27.45 10.99 10.51
N ASP A 109 27.72 12.04 11.27
CA ASP A 109 29.08 12.42 11.59
C ASP A 109 29.70 11.37 12.52
N LYS A 110 31.03 11.18 12.44
CA LYS A 110 31.72 10.20 13.30
C LYS A 110 31.59 10.51 14.80
N ASN A 111 31.07 11.69 15.16
CA ASN A 111 31.00 12.22 16.52
C ASN A 111 29.58 12.37 17.11
N SER A 112 28.49 12.08 16.39
CA SER A 112 27.12 12.24 16.92
C SER A 112 26.51 10.91 17.36
N LYS A 113 26.55 10.61 18.67
CA LYS A 113 25.90 9.43 19.28
C LYS A 113 24.38 9.59 19.50
N GLN A 114 23.74 10.57 18.88
CA GLN A 114 22.43 11.06 19.33
C GLN A 114 21.25 10.79 18.37
N ASP A 115 21.49 10.31 17.14
CA ASP A 115 20.43 10.20 16.12
C ASP A 115 19.90 8.77 15.86
N GLU A 116 20.34 7.75 16.61
CA GLU A 116 19.86 6.36 16.44
C GLU A 116 18.37 6.14 16.78
N LEU A 117 17.74 7.08 17.51
CA LEU A 117 16.37 6.96 17.98
C LEU A 117 15.30 7.42 16.97
N VAL A 118 15.65 8.23 15.96
CA VAL A 118 14.66 8.82 15.02
C VAL A 118 14.42 7.94 13.80
N LEU A 119 15.39 7.10 13.42
CA LEU A 119 15.25 6.18 12.28
C LEU A 119 14.33 4.97 12.58
N ASN A 120 14.18 4.59 13.86
CA ASN A 120 13.46 3.37 14.24
C ASN A 120 11.93 3.55 14.38
N THR A 121 11.41 4.78 14.41
CA THR A 121 9.98 5.03 14.65
C THR A 121 9.18 5.25 13.36
N GLU A 122 9.82 5.67 12.27
CA GLU A 122 9.19 5.86 10.97
C GLU A 122 9.38 4.62 10.07
N GLY A 123 8.76 3.47 10.39
CA GLY A 123 9.04 2.30 9.54
C GLY A 123 8.15 1.07 9.64
N GLN A 124 7.53 0.78 10.79
CA GLN A 124 6.76 -0.46 10.92
C GLN A 124 5.33 -0.25 10.44
N SER A 125 4.97 -0.96 9.36
CA SER A 125 3.61 -0.96 8.86
C SER A 125 2.68 -1.73 9.79
N PHE A 126 1.38 -1.51 9.65
CA PHE A 126 0.35 -2.26 10.38
C PHE A 126 0.54 -3.77 10.25
N LEU A 127 0.83 -4.26 9.04
CA LEU A 127 1.05 -5.68 8.78
C LEU A 127 2.31 -6.19 9.47
N ASP A 128 3.42 -5.45 9.39
CA ASP A 128 4.67 -5.84 10.06
C ASP A 128 4.46 -5.99 11.58
N LEU A 129 3.64 -5.11 12.17
CA LEU A 129 3.30 -5.18 13.58
C LEU A 129 2.43 -6.40 13.90
N VAL A 130 1.38 -6.66 13.11
CA VAL A 130 0.50 -7.82 13.29
C VAL A 130 1.29 -9.12 13.13
N ASP A 131 2.08 -9.25 12.07
CA ASP A 131 2.94 -10.41 11.82
C ASP A 131 3.96 -10.60 12.96
N SER A 132 4.60 -9.53 13.43
CA SER A 132 5.51 -9.59 14.59
C SER A 132 4.82 -10.05 15.87
N ILE A 133 3.55 -9.67 16.09
CA ILE A 133 2.75 -10.16 17.22
C ILE A 133 2.48 -11.65 17.04
N LEU A 134 1.97 -12.07 15.88
CA LEU A 134 1.62 -13.46 15.60
C LEU A 134 2.85 -14.38 15.69
N ASP A 135 4.00 -13.97 15.17
CA ASP A 135 5.27 -14.70 15.29
C ASP A 135 5.73 -14.80 16.75
N THR A 136 5.51 -13.76 17.54
CA THR A 136 5.80 -13.78 18.98
C THR A 136 4.85 -14.71 19.74
N LEU A 137 3.60 -14.84 19.30
CA LEU A 137 2.58 -15.70 19.88
C LEU A 137 2.67 -17.17 19.44
N ALA A 138 3.27 -17.44 18.27
CA ALA A 138 3.37 -18.77 17.66
C ALA A 138 3.90 -19.89 18.59
N PRO A 139 4.87 -19.66 19.51
CA PRO A 139 5.32 -20.68 20.45
C PRO A 139 4.21 -21.15 21.41
N PHE A 140 3.22 -20.29 21.72
CA PHE A 140 2.12 -20.60 22.63
C PHE A 140 0.94 -21.27 21.91
N SER A 141 0.76 -21.03 20.61
CA SER A 141 -0.32 -21.62 19.80
C SER A 141 0.03 -22.99 19.21
N ASN A 142 1.30 -23.25 18.85
CA ASN A 142 1.77 -24.49 18.21
C ASN A 142 2.17 -25.63 19.18
N TYR A 143 1.73 -25.59 20.44
CA TYR A 143 2.00 -26.66 21.38
C TYR A 143 1.32 -27.97 20.94
N ASN A 144 2.11 -28.90 20.38
CA ASN A 144 1.80 -30.31 20.21
C ASN A 144 2.74 -31.10 21.13
N GLU A 145 2.16 -31.90 22.04
CA GLU A 145 2.88 -32.67 23.06
C GLU A 145 3.92 -33.66 22.48
N GLU A 146 3.86 -33.97 21.18
CA GLU A 146 4.62 -35.07 20.58
C GLU A 146 5.78 -34.66 19.64
N ASN A 147 5.96 -33.38 19.25
CA ASN A 147 6.88 -33.06 18.13
C ASN A 147 7.64 -31.71 18.12
N SER A 148 7.66 -30.92 19.20
CA SER A 148 8.40 -29.65 19.20
C SER A 148 9.80 -29.78 19.83
N TYR A 149 10.84 -29.46 19.06
CA TYR A 149 12.22 -29.26 19.53
C TYR A 149 12.39 -28.02 20.42
N VAL A 150 11.36 -27.18 20.56
CA VAL A 150 11.30 -26.07 21.51
C VAL A 150 10.28 -26.44 22.58
N ASN A 151 10.79 -26.79 23.76
CA ASN A 151 9.97 -27.22 24.87
C ASN A 151 9.25 -25.98 25.44
N VAL A 152 7.94 -25.81 25.19
CA VAL A 152 7.15 -24.73 25.80
C VAL A 152 7.22 -24.78 27.33
N SER A 153 7.52 -25.97 27.89
CA SER A 153 7.90 -26.17 29.29
C SER A 153 9.16 -25.40 29.72
N GLU A 154 10.14 -25.19 28.83
CA GLU A 154 11.34 -24.35 29.08
C GLU A 154 10.99 -22.83 29.07
N ILE A 155 10.10 -22.39 28.18
CA ILE A 155 9.65 -20.99 28.14
C ILE A 155 8.78 -20.67 29.36
N LEU A 156 7.89 -21.58 29.74
CA LEU A 156 7.03 -21.45 30.92
C LEU A 156 7.79 -21.65 32.24
N SER A 157 8.97 -22.29 32.24
CA SER A 157 9.76 -22.51 33.46
C SER A 157 10.60 -21.30 33.89
N CYS A 158 10.71 -20.26 33.05
CA CYS A 158 11.26 -18.97 33.43
C CYS A 158 10.19 -17.86 33.33
N PRO A 159 9.52 -17.49 34.45
CA PRO A 159 8.51 -16.43 34.46
C PRO A 159 8.97 -15.08 33.91
N LYS A 160 10.29 -14.79 33.96
CA LYS A 160 10.88 -13.55 33.43
C LYS A 160 10.82 -13.47 31.91
N ASP A 161 11.00 -14.60 31.21
CA ASP A 161 11.02 -14.64 29.75
C ASP A 161 9.61 -14.53 29.19
N THR A 162 8.63 -15.20 29.81
CA THR A 162 7.19 -15.04 29.52
C THR A 162 6.72 -13.61 29.72
N MET A 163 7.14 -12.95 30.81
CA MET A 163 6.79 -11.54 31.06
C MET A 163 7.45 -10.57 30.06
N HIS A 164 8.68 -10.85 29.62
CA HIS A 164 9.34 -10.05 28.59
C HIS A 164 8.62 -10.16 27.24
N LEU A 165 8.22 -11.37 26.84
CA LEU A 165 7.42 -11.62 25.64
C LEU A 165 6.06 -10.91 25.72
N CYS A 166 5.36 -11.03 26.86
CA CYS A 166 4.09 -10.33 27.09
C CYS A 166 4.23 -8.81 26.96
N ARG A 167 5.31 -8.22 27.49
CA ARG A 167 5.58 -6.78 27.35
C ARG A 167 5.83 -6.39 25.88
N ARG A 168 6.58 -7.20 25.13
CA ARG A 168 6.84 -6.97 23.71
C ARG A 168 5.56 -7.02 22.88
N VAL A 169 4.71 -8.02 23.12
CA VAL A 169 3.38 -8.12 22.51
C VAL A 169 2.54 -6.90 22.87
N GLY A 170 2.55 -6.46 24.13
CA GLY A 170 1.83 -5.25 24.56
C GLY A 170 2.23 -4.00 23.79
N SER A 171 3.53 -3.71 23.67
CA SER A 171 3.99 -2.54 22.90
C SER A 171 3.61 -2.57 21.42
N SER A 172 3.62 -3.77 20.81
CA SER A 172 3.18 -3.92 19.42
C SER A 172 1.68 -3.77 19.28
N ILE A 173 0.89 -4.28 20.23
CA ILE A 173 -0.57 -4.09 20.27
C ILE A 173 -0.92 -2.61 20.41
N ASP A 174 -0.27 -1.87 21.30
CA ASP A 174 -0.50 -0.43 21.44
C ASP A 174 -0.24 0.30 20.11
N SER A 175 0.77 -0.13 19.36
CA SER A 175 1.10 0.42 18.04
C SER A 175 0.04 0.06 16.98
N VAL A 176 -0.42 -1.20 16.93
CA VAL A 176 -1.51 -1.65 16.04
C VAL A 176 -2.79 -0.88 16.31
N LEU A 177 -3.16 -0.72 17.58
CA LEU A 177 -4.34 0.03 17.99
C LEU A 177 -4.20 1.52 17.66
N SER A 178 -3.03 2.11 17.87
CA SER A 178 -2.77 3.51 17.49
C SER A 178 -2.93 3.74 15.99
N GLN A 179 -2.36 2.88 15.14
CA GLN A 179 -2.53 2.97 13.68
C GLN A 179 -3.98 2.76 13.26
N THR A 180 -4.69 1.83 13.90
CA THR A 180 -6.10 1.55 13.62
C THR A 180 -6.99 2.74 13.99
N LEU A 181 -6.75 3.38 15.14
CA LEU A 181 -7.51 4.54 15.58
C LEU A 181 -7.22 5.78 14.71
N SER A 182 -5.98 5.94 14.25
CA SER A 182 -5.62 6.94 13.24
C SER A 182 -6.44 6.75 11.96
N PHE A 183 -6.54 5.51 11.46
CA PHE A 183 -7.38 5.18 10.32
C PHE A 183 -8.87 5.44 10.60
N ALA A 184 -9.37 5.07 11.78
CA ALA A 184 -10.76 5.26 12.17
C ALA A 184 -11.19 6.74 12.20
N ASN A 185 -10.26 7.68 12.42
CA ASN A 185 -10.57 9.12 12.39
C ASN A 185 -11.03 9.58 11.01
N VAL A 186 -10.45 9.03 9.94
CA VAL A 186 -10.74 9.42 8.54
C VAL A 186 -11.67 8.44 7.82
N ALA A 187 -11.88 7.25 8.40
CA ALA A 187 -12.75 6.21 7.86
C ALA A 187 -14.20 6.68 7.68
N LEU A 188 -14.96 5.91 6.89
CA LEU A 188 -16.39 6.14 6.68
C LEU A 188 -17.14 6.00 8.01
N GLN A 189 -18.19 6.81 8.20
CA GLN A 189 -18.95 6.85 9.45
C GLN A 189 -19.54 5.49 9.83
N GLU A 190 -19.93 4.69 8.84
CA GLU A 190 -20.44 3.33 9.01
C GLU A 190 -19.39 2.36 9.60
N ASP A 191 -18.10 2.57 9.33
CA ASP A 191 -17.01 1.70 9.76
C ASP A 191 -16.47 2.06 11.16
N LYS A 192 -16.58 3.33 11.58
CA LYS A 192 -15.96 3.84 12.84
C LYS A 192 -16.37 3.04 14.08
N ARG A 193 -17.65 2.67 14.17
CA ARG A 193 -18.20 1.94 15.32
C ARG A 193 -17.65 0.52 15.39
N ALA A 194 -17.56 -0.15 14.24
CA ALA A 194 -17.05 -1.51 14.15
C ALA A 194 -15.55 -1.55 14.46
N LEU A 195 -14.75 -0.62 13.90
CA LEU A 195 -13.32 -0.47 14.21
C LEU A 195 -13.08 -0.27 15.71
N SER A 196 -13.86 0.62 16.35
CA SER A 196 -13.75 0.87 17.80
C SER A 196 -14.06 -0.38 18.63
N ALA A 197 -15.09 -1.14 18.24
CA ALA A 197 -15.47 -2.38 18.91
C ALA A 197 -14.40 -3.48 18.76
N LEU A 198 -13.78 -3.59 17.58
CA LEU A 198 -12.69 -4.54 17.32
C LEU A 198 -11.42 -4.16 18.10
N CYS A 199 -11.07 -2.87 18.18
CA CYS A 199 -9.98 -2.38 19.03
C CYS A 199 -10.21 -2.77 20.50
N GLN A 200 -11.43 -2.56 21.01
CA GLN A 200 -11.80 -2.96 22.37
C GLN A 200 -11.73 -4.49 22.56
N LYS A 201 -12.09 -5.27 21.55
CA LYS A 201 -11.95 -6.71 21.58
C LYS A 201 -10.48 -7.13 21.71
N VAL A 202 -9.59 -6.61 20.87
CA VAL A 202 -8.14 -6.89 20.93
C VAL A 202 -7.58 -6.52 22.31
N MET A 203 -7.92 -5.34 22.84
CA MET A 203 -7.49 -4.94 24.20
C MET A 203 -7.96 -5.91 25.29
N ARG A 204 -9.22 -6.37 25.22
CA ARG A 204 -9.75 -7.33 26.20
C ARG A 204 -9.06 -8.69 26.11
N GLU A 205 -8.85 -9.21 24.91
CA GLU A 205 -8.12 -10.47 24.72
C GLU A 205 -6.65 -10.33 25.17
N PHE A 206 -6.03 -9.16 24.98
CA PHE A 206 -4.68 -8.88 25.47
C PHE A 206 -4.62 -8.89 26.99
N GLY A 207 -5.55 -8.19 27.65
CA GLY A 207 -5.65 -8.17 29.11
C GLY A 207 -5.85 -9.57 29.69
N ALA A 208 -6.66 -10.40 29.04
CA ALA A 208 -6.85 -11.80 29.43
C ALA A 208 -5.57 -12.63 29.25
N PHE A 209 -4.89 -12.51 28.12
CA PHE A 209 -3.60 -13.17 27.88
C PHE A 209 -2.53 -12.74 28.89
N GLN A 210 -2.43 -11.44 29.16
CA GLN A 210 -1.49 -10.88 30.12
C GLN A 210 -1.76 -11.38 31.55
N ALA A 211 -3.02 -11.45 31.97
CA ALA A 211 -3.38 -11.99 33.28
C ALA A 211 -2.94 -13.44 33.45
N GLU A 212 -3.19 -14.30 32.45
CA GLU A 212 -2.76 -15.71 32.48
C GLU A 212 -1.24 -15.88 32.50
N CYS A 213 -0.50 -14.98 31.85
CA CYS A 213 0.97 -14.96 31.90
C CYS A 213 1.51 -14.62 33.29
N GLN A 214 0.75 -13.87 34.10
CA GLN A 214 1.16 -13.46 35.45
C GLN A 214 0.84 -14.53 36.51
N THR A 215 -0.24 -15.29 36.32
CA THR A 215 -0.74 -16.24 37.33
C THR A 215 -0.07 -17.62 37.31
N SER A 216 0.96 -17.84 36.47
CA SER A 216 1.59 -19.16 36.29
C SER A 216 0.57 -20.25 35.95
N SER A 217 -0.43 -19.89 35.14
CA SER A 217 -1.56 -20.75 34.76
C SER A 217 -1.13 -21.97 33.94
N SER A 218 -2.02 -22.96 33.83
CA SER A 218 -1.77 -24.14 33.00
C SER A 218 -1.49 -23.74 31.55
N ALA A 219 -0.55 -24.45 30.91
CA ALA A 219 -0.18 -24.22 29.51
C ALA A 219 -1.39 -24.25 28.56
N SER A 220 -2.42 -25.03 28.89
CA SER A 220 -3.70 -25.08 28.17
C SER A 220 -4.44 -23.75 28.15
N ASN A 221 -4.43 -23.00 29.25
CA ASN A 221 -5.14 -21.72 29.37
C ASN A 221 -4.43 -20.63 28.57
N ILE A 222 -3.09 -20.59 28.65
CA ILE A 222 -2.26 -19.67 27.86
C ILE A 222 -2.43 -19.94 26.37
N LYS A 223 -2.44 -21.22 25.96
CA LYS A 223 -2.72 -21.61 24.56
C LYS A 223 -4.09 -21.10 24.10
N LEU A 224 -5.14 -21.32 24.90
CA LEU A 224 -6.49 -20.87 24.56
C LEU A 224 -6.54 -19.33 24.41
N LYS A 225 -5.96 -18.56 25.34
CA LYS A 225 -5.92 -17.09 25.24
C LYS A 225 -5.08 -16.58 24.08
N THR A 226 -4.03 -17.31 23.73
CA THR A 226 -3.24 -17.02 22.53
C THR A 226 -4.11 -17.17 21.28
N MET A 227 -4.85 -18.27 21.16
CA MET A 227 -5.74 -18.50 20.02
C MET A 227 -6.86 -17.45 19.92
N THR A 228 -7.47 -17.04 21.05
CA THR A 228 -8.50 -15.99 21.03
C THR A 228 -7.93 -14.62 20.66
N MET A 229 -6.70 -14.32 21.08
CA MET A 229 -5.96 -13.14 20.65
C MET A 229 -5.66 -13.15 19.14
N GLU A 230 -5.08 -14.24 18.62
CA GLU A 230 -4.80 -14.39 17.18
C GLU A 230 -6.08 -14.17 16.36
N GLN A 231 -7.20 -14.77 16.78
CA GLN A 231 -8.49 -14.59 16.12
C GLN A 231 -8.99 -13.13 16.17
N ALA A 232 -8.79 -12.42 17.28
CA ALA A 232 -9.17 -11.02 17.39
C ALA A 232 -8.33 -10.13 16.46
N LEU A 233 -7.03 -10.43 16.30
CA LEU A 233 -6.14 -9.72 15.38
C LEU A 233 -6.54 -9.96 13.92
N TYR A 234 -6.78 -11.21 13.51
CA TYR A 234 -7.24 -11.50 12.14
C TYR A 234 -8.57 -10.79 11.82
N GLN A 235 -9.52 -10.78 12.76
CA GLN A 235 -10.78 -10.05 12.55
C GLN A 235 -10.59 -8.55 12.41
N LEU A 236 -9.63 -7.98 13.14
CA LEU A 236 -9.30 -6.56 13.02
C LEU A 236 -8.66 -6.27 11.66
N GLU A 237 -7.68 -7.08 11.25
CA GLU A 237 -7.01 -6.97 9.95
C GLU A 237 -8.00 -7.11 8.79
N ASP A 238 -8.83 -8.16 8.78
CA ASP A 238 -9.83 -8.40 7.74
C ASP A 238 -10.79 -7.19 7.61
N PHE A 239 -11.28 -6.68 8.74
CA PHE A 239 -12.18 -5.53 8.73
C PHE A 239 -11.50 -4.24 8.25
N ILE A 240 -10.26 -3.98 8.66
CA ILE A 240 -9.50 -2.81 8.19
C ILE A 240 -9.29 -2.90 6.68
N ASN A 241 -8.93 -4.07 6.15
CA ASN A 241 -8.73 -4.24 4.71
C ASN A 241 -10.00 -3.97 3.90
N GLU A 242 -11.16 -4.44 4.38
CA GLU A 242 -12.45 -4.14 3.75
C GLU A 242 -12.83 -2.66 3.85
N ALA A 243 -12.69 -2.05 5.02
CA ALA A 243 -12.98 -0.64 5.24
C ALA A 243 -12.05 0.27 4.41
N LEU A 244 -10.78 -0.13 4.25
CA LEU A 244 -9.80 0.57 3.42
C LEU A 244 -10.21 0.56 1.96
N LEU A 245 -10.69 -0.57 1.42
CA LEU A 245 -11.19 -0.63 0.04
C LEU A 245 -12.43 0.24 -0.16
N ARG A 246 -13.38 0.25 0.78
CA ARG A 246 -14.53 1.18 0.75
C ARG A 246 -14.06 2.64 0.77
N LEU A 247 -13.05 2.95 1.59
CA LEU A 247 -12.47 4.28 1.68
C LEU A 247 -11.79 4.71 0.36
N VAL A 248 -11.16 3.80 -0.36
CA VAL A 248 -10.59 4.07 -1.70
C VAL A 248 -11.67 4.52 -2.69
N PHE A 249 -12.82 3.82 -2.74
CA PHE A 249 -13.95 4.22 -3.58
C PHE A 249 -14.46 5.61 -3.23
N GLN A 250 -14.63 5.88 -1.94
CA GLN A 250 -15.10 7.18 -1.47
C GLN A 250 -14.08 8.30 -1.75
N CYS A 251 -12.80 8.06 -1.48
CA CYS A 251 -11.74 9.05 -1.65
C CYS A 251 -11.59 9.50 -3.11
N PHE A 252 -11.61 8.58 -4.06
CA PHE A 252 -11.52 8.95 -5.48
C PHE A 252 -12.81 9.56 -6.02
N LEU A 253 -13.98 9.21 -5.48
CA LEU A 253 -15.22 9.94 -5.76
C LEU A 253 -15.12 11.39 -5.25
N ASP A 254 -14.66 11.58 -4.03
CA ASP A 254 -14.57 12.89 -3.37
C ASP A 254 -13.51 13.78 -4.03
N THR A 255 -12.43 13.20 -4.55
CA THR A 255 -11.41 13.90 -5.35
C THR A 255 -12.02 14.60 -6.58
N GLU A 256 -13.03 14.00 -7.20
CA GLU A 256 -13.76 14.63 -8.30
C GLU A 256 -14.83 15.61 -7.81
N LYS A 257 -15.48 15.34 -6.67
CA LYS A 257 -16.54 16.19 -6.11
C LYS A 257 -16.00 17.51 -5.58
N PHE A 258 -14.87 17.48 -4.88
CA PHE A 258 -14.24 18.61 -4.20
C PHE A 258 -12.89 18.96 -4.83
N SER A 259 -12.79 18.85 -6.16
CA SER A 259 -11.57 19.19 -6.90
C SER A 259 -11.15 20.64 -6.65
N VAL A 260 -9.85 20.91 -6.73
CA VAL A 260 -9.25 22.25 -6.57
C VAL A 260 -9.93 23.31 -7.43
N ASP A 261 -10.25 22.99 -8.70
CA ASP A 261 -10.99 23.88 -9.59
C ASP A 261 -12.38 24.29 -9.06
N LYS A 262 -13.09 23.37 -8.42
CA LYS A 262 -14.41 23.67 -7.82
C LYS A 262 -14.25 24.56 -6.60
N ILE A 263 -13.26 24.31 -5.75
CA ILE A 263 -12.94 25.16 -4.59
C ILE A 263 -12.66 26.59 -5.09
N ARG A 264 -11.81 26.73 -6.12
CA ARG A 264 -11.52 28.01 -6.78
C ARG A 264 -12.80 28.69 -7.27
N ASN A 265 -13.68 27.97 -7.95
CA ASN A 265 -14.92 28.52 -8.50
C ASN A 265 -15.87 29.00 -7.40
N VAL A 266 -15.97 28.27 -6.28
CA VAL A 266 -16.79 28.68 -5.13
C VAL A 266 -16.19 29.91 -4.43
N LEU A 267 -14.87 29.94 -4.21
CA LEU A 267 -14.16 31.10 -3.66
C LEU A 267 -14.39 32.36 -4.50
N ARG A 268 -14.40 32.24 -5.83
CA ARG A 268 -14.69 33.36 -6.75
C ARG A 268 -16.13 33.87 -6.67
N GLN A 269 -17.09 33.01 -6.28
CA GLN A 269 -18.48 33.41 -6.10
C GLN A 269 -18.71 34.20 -4.80
N GLY A 270 -17.73 34.19 -3.88
CA GLY A 270 -17.77 34.96 -2.64
C GLY A 270 -18.66 34.38 -1.53
N ASP A 271 -19.16 33.15 -1.69
CA ASP A 271 -19.89 32.45 -0.63
C ASP A 271 -18.92 31.79 0.35
N THR A 272 -18.56 32.55 1.39
CA THR A 272 -17.61 32.11 2.43
C THR A 272 -18.04 30.83 3.14
N SER A 273 -19.34 30.63 3.38
CA SER A 273 -19.83 29.43 4.06
C SER A 273 -19.68 28.18 3.21
N LEU A 274 -20.06 28.26 1.94
CA LEU A 274 -19.89 27.15 1.01
C LEU A 274 -18.42 26.89 0.70
N SER A 275 -17.57 27.91 0.65
CA SER A 275 -16.13 27.70 0.45
C SER A 275 -15.49 26.98 1.62
N ASP A 276 -15.87 27.31 2.86
CA ASP A 276 -15.33 26.67 4.06
C ASP A 276 -15.73 25.20 4.13
N ASP A 277 -16.98 24.87 3.78
CA ASP A 277 -17.45 23.48 3.69
C ASP A 277 -16.65 22.69 2.64
N PHE A 278 -16.43 23.26 1.45
CA PHE A 278 -15.64 22.62 0.39
C PHE A 278 -14.17 22.43 0.76
N ILE A 279 -13.57 23.38 1.49
CA ILE A 279 -12.19 23.27 1.97
C ILE A 279 -12.11 22.16 3.03
N ALA A 280 -13.05 22.13 3.99
CA ALA A 280 -13.09 21.08 5.01
C ALA A 280 -13.25 19.68 4.40
N ASP A 281 -14.14 19.52 3.41
CA ASP A 281 -14.32 18.25 2.69
C ASP A 281 -13.08 17.85 1.88
N PHE A 282 -12.37 18.83 1.30
CA PHE A 282 -11.11 18.60 0.61
C PHE A 282 -10.01 18.13 1.57
N ASP A 283 -9.82 18.81 2.70
CA ASP A 283 -8.80 18.46 3.71
C ASP A 283 -9.03 17.05 4.26
N VAL A 284 -10.29 16.72 4.60
CA VAL A 284 -10.68 15.37 5.02
C VAL A 284 -10.36 14.34 3.92
N ASN A 285 -10.56 14.68 2.65
CA ASN A 285 -10.23 13.78 1.55
C ASN A 285 -8.72 13.60 1.35
N ILE A 286 -7.91 14.64 1.58
CA ILE A 286 -6.44 14.52 1.60
C ILE A 286 -5.99 13.63 2.75
N ASP A 287 -6.55 13.79 3.95
CA ASP A 287 -6.26 12.92 5.09
C ASP A 287 -6.60 11.45 4.79
N ARG A 288 -7.72 11.20 4.10
CA ARG A 288 -8.07 9.85 3.62
C ARG A 288 -7.04 9.32 2.63
N ALA A 289 -6.62 10.12 1.65
CA ALA A 289 -5.59 9.73 0.68
C ALA A 289 -4.25 9.41 1.38
N MET A 290 -3.87 10.19 2.39
CA MET A 290 -2.69 9.97 3.23
C MET A 290 -2.78 8.61 3.95
N GLN A 291 -3.88 8.33 4.64
CA GLN A 291 -4.07 7.06 5.34
C GLN A 291 -4.12 5.87 4.36
N ILE A 292 -4.80 6.00 3.22
CA ILE A 292 -4.79 4.99 2.16
C ILE A 292 -3.36 4.67 1.72
N GLY A 293 -2.55 5.71 1.46
CA GLY A 293 -1.16 5.51 1.04
C GLY A 293 -0.27 4.88 2.11
N VAL A 294 -0.47 5.21 3.39
CA VAL A 294 0.28 4.58 4.49
C VAL A 294 0.07 3.06 4.52
N PHE A 295 -1.18 2.60 4.36
CA PHE A 295 -1.46 1.17 4.23
C PHE A 295 -0.94 0.59 2.91
N ALA A 296 -1.16 1.28 1.79
CA ALA A 296 -0.75 0.82 0.46
C ALA A 296 0.76 0.59 0.33
N VAL A 297 1.58 1.35 1.08
CA VAL A 297 3.04 1.15 1.16
C VAL A 297 3.42 -0.26 1.65
N ALA A 298 2.63 -0.84 2.56
CA ALA A 298 2.85 -2.20 3.06
C ALA A 298 2.51 -3.27 2.02
N PHE A 299 1.55 -2.97 1.15
CA PHE A 299 1.09 -3.86 0.06
C PHE A 299 1.88 -3.68 -1.24
N ALA A 300 2.81 -2.73 -1.30
CA ALA A 300 3.56 -2.44 -2.51
C ALA A 300 4.43 -3.63 -2.94
N PRO A 301 4.30 -4.15 -4.17
CA PRO A 301 4.97 -5.39 -4.59
C PRO A 301 6.49 -5.25 -4.76
N ASN A 302 7.01 -4.03 -4.80
CA ASN A 302 8.43 -3.74 -4.96
C ASN A 302 8.76 -2.32 -4.48
N LEU A 303 10.06 -2.06 -4.31
CA LEU A 303 10.60 -0.78 -3.86
C LEU A 303 10.19 0.40 -4.76
N LYS A 304 10.10 0.19 -6.08
CA LYS A 304 9.68 1.24 -7.01
C LYS A 304 8.26 1.71 -6.69
N MET A 305 7.32 0.77 -6.54
CA MET A 305 5.94 1.10 -6.19
C MET A 305 5.84 1.75 -4.82
N LYS A 306 6.57 1.23 -3.82
CA LYS A 306 6.68 1.82 -2.49
C LYS A 306 7.17 3.28 -2.55
N THR A 307 8.19 3.53 -3.37
CA THR A 307 8.76 4.88 -3.56
C THR A 307 7.77 5.82 -4.24
N ILE A 308 7.03 5.34 -5.25
CA ILE A 308 5.99 6.14 -5.94
C ILE A 308 4.91 6.58 -4.94
N VAL A 309 4.35 5.64 -4.18
CA VAL A 309 3.29 5.97 -3.20
C VAL A 309 3.80 6.94 -2.15
N ARG A 310 4.95 6.65 -1.52
CA ARG A 310 5.56 7.56 -0.53
C ARG A 310 5.89 8.93 -1.12
N SER A 311 6.29 9.00 -2.38
CA SER A 311 6.53 10.26 -3.08
C SER A 311 5.23 11.07 -3.22
N CYS A 312 4.13 10.46 -3.64
CA CYS A 312 2.84 11.15 -3.71
C CYS A 312 2.41 11.69 -2.34
N LEU A 313 2.53 10.90 -1.27
CA LEU A 313 2.20 11.34 0.09
C LEU A 313 3.06 12.52 0.54
N ALA A 314 4.35 12.45 0.25
CA ALA A 314 5.30 13.51 0.55
C ALA A 314 4.97 14.80 -0.23
N SER A 315 4.44 14.69 -1.46
CA SER A 315 3.94 15.83 -2.24
C SER A 315 2.65 16.41 -1.63
N PHE A 316 1.69 15.57 -1.21
CA PHE A 316 0.45 16.03 -0.55
C PHE A 316 0.75 16.80 0.75
N GLU A 317 1.59 16.23 1.62
CA GLU A 317 2.02 16.90 2.86
C GLU A 317 2.70 18.25 2.59
N SER A 318 3.50 18.35 1.51
CA SER A 318 4.12 19.62 1.17
C SER A 318 3.12 20.66 0.65
N LEU A 319 2.07 20.22 -0.05
CA LEU A 319 1.06 21.08 -0.65
C LEU A 319 0.03 21.57 0.36
N ASP A 320 -0.25 20.80 1.41
CA ASP A 320 -1.21 21.08 2.48
C ASP A 320 -1.15 22.54 2.97
N THR A 321 0.06 23.03 3.26
CA THR A 321 0.28 24.38 3.78
C THR A 321 0.31 25.51 2.74
N SER A 322 0.13 25.20 1.45
CA SER A 322 0.37 26.18 0.37
C SER A 322 -0.75 26.25 -0.68
N LEU A 323 -1.41 25.14 -0.98
CA LEU A 323 -2.42 25.08 -2.04
C LEU A 323 -3.65 25.91 -1.70
N ILE A 324 -4.35 25.62 -0.60
CA ILE A 324 -5.56 26.36 -0.21
C ILE A 324 -5.25 27.85 0.07
N PRO A 325 -4.18 28.21 0.81
CA PRO A 325 -3.80 29.61 0.99
C PRO A 325 -3.56 30.36 -0.34
N SER A 326 -2.97 29.71 -1.35
CA SER A 326 -2.77 30.34 -2.67
C SER A 326 -4.09 30.67 -3.36
N LEU A 327 -5.09 29.80 -3.24
CA LEU A 327 -6.43 30.02 -3.81
C LEU A 327 -7.18 31.16 -3.11
N GLN A 328 -7.03 31.26 -1.79
CA GLN A 328 -7.66 32.30 -0.98
C GLN A 328 -7.01 33.68 -1.20
N ALA A 329 -5.69 33.74 -1.41
CA ALA A 329 -4.96 34.99 -1.63
C ALA A 329 -5.19 35.57 -3.03
N SER A 330 -5.16 34.72 -4.07
CA SER A 330 -5.45 35.11 -5.45
C SER A 330 -5.68 33.85 -6.31
N GLY A 331 -6.88 33.30 -6.30
CA GLY A 331 -7.24 32.10 -7.09
C GLY A 331 -7.21 32.25 -8.62
N THR A 332 -6.57 33.30 -9.14
CA THR A 332 -6.29 33.58 -10.56
C THR A 332 -4.80 33.77 -10.84
N ASP A 333 -3.93 33.67 -9.83
CA ASP A 333 -2.50 33.84 -10.03
C ASP A 333 -1.84 32.57 -10.57
N LEU A 334 -0.74 32.77 -11.31
CA LEU A 334 0.06 31.66 -11.85
C LEU A 334 0.59 30.74 -10.73
N HIS A 335 0.69 31.23 -9.50
CA HIS A 335 1.15 30.44 -8.35
C HIS A 335 0.17 29.32 -8.03
N SER A 336 -1.11 29.64 -7.83
CA SER A 336 -2.16 28.68 -7.52
C SER A 336 -2.42 27.70 -8.66
N GLU A 337 -2.29 28.13 -9.92
CA GLU A 337 -2.38 27.25 -11.10
C GLU A 337 -1.26 26.20 -11.13
N ILE A 338 -0.02 26.61 -10.83
CA ILE A 338 1.13 25.68 -10.77
C ILE A 338 0.96 24.67 -9.64
N LEU A 339 0.51 25.12 -8.46
CA LEU A 339 0.28 24.22 -7.32
C LEU A 339 -0.86 23.24 -7.59
N GLU A 340 -1.97 23.70 -8.20
CA GLU A 340 -3.06 22.81 -8.62
C GLU A 340 -2.58 21.78 -9.64
N GLN A 341 -1.83 22.21 -10.66
CA GLN A 341 -1.31 21.29 -11.66
C GLN A 341 -0.43 20.21 -11.00
N HIS A 342 0.46 20.62 -10.09
CA HIS A 342 1.28 19.68 -9.34
C HIS A 342 0.44 18.71 -8.51
N PHE A 343 -0.57 19.21 -7.79
CA PHE A 343 -1.50 18.39 -7.02
C PHE A 343 -2.20 17.34 -7.90
N ASN A 344 -2.79 17.76 -9.02
CA ASN A 344 -3.51 16.88 -9.93
C ASN A 344 -2.60 15.81 -10.53
N GLU A 345 -1.36 16.16 -10.90
CA GLU A 345 -0.36 15.19 -11.38
C GLU A 345 -0.03 14.13 -10.31
N GLU A 346 0.17 14.54 -9.06
CA GLU A 346 0.51 13.62 -7.97
C GLU A 346 -0.67 12.75 -7.55
N MET A 347 -1.90 13.31 -7.54
CA MET A 347 -3.13 12.57 -7.29
C MET A 347 -3.39 11.51 -8.38
N MET A 348 -3.16 11.84 -9.65
CA MET A 348 -3.28 10.86 -10.75
C MET A 348 -2.24 9.75 -10.65
N LYS A 349 -0.98 10.08 -10.30
CA LYS A 349 0.05 9.06 -10.02
C LYS A 349 -0.32 8.18 -8.85
N PHE A 350 -0.85 8.76 -7.77
CA PHE A 350 -1.30 8.05 -6.58
C PHE A 350 -2.44 7.07 -6.94
N LYS A 351 -3.46 7.55 -7.66
CA LYS A 351 -4.56 6.73 -8.16
C LYS A 351 -4.09 5.56 -9.02
N THR A 352 -3.16 5.82 -9.95
CA THR A 352 -2.55 4.79 -10.80
C THR A 352 -1.81 3.74 -9.95
N ALA A 353 -1.01 4.19 -8.98
CA ALA A 353 -0.30 3.30 -8.06
C ALA A 353 -1.27 2.43 -7.23
N MET A 354 -2.38 3.00 -6.75
CA MET A 354 -3.40 2.24 -6.03
C MET A 354 -4.01 1.15 -6.92
N HIS A 355 -4.29 1.45 -8.18
CA HIS A 355 -4.79 0.45 -9.12
C HIS A 355 -3.78 -0.68 -9.41
N GLU A 356 -2.48 -0.43 -9.34
CA GLU A 356 -1.46 -1.49 -9.49
C GLU A 356 -1.25 -2.33 -8.22
N ILE A 357 -1.52 -1.76 -7.04
CA ILE A 357 -1.35 -2.44 -5.75
C ILE A 357 -2.57 -3.29 -5.39
N ILE A 358 -3.78 -2.79 -5.63
CA ILE A 358 -5.01 -3.45 -5.17
C ILE A 358 -5.29 -4.71 -5.99
N ASP A 359 -5.64 -5.81 -5.31
CA ASP A 359 -6.13 -7.03 -5.95
C ASP A 359 -7.41 -6.79 -6.76
N SER A 360 -7.43 -7.22 -8.02
CA SER A 360 -8.56 -7.01 -8.92
C SER A 360 -9.84 -7.70 -8.45
N GLY A 361 -9.74 -8.89 -7.85
CA GLY A 361 -10.89 -9.63 -7.33
C GLY A 361 -11.53 -8.89 -6.16
N ALA A 362 -10.70 -8.45 -5.22
CA ALA A 362 -11.09 -7.68 -4.04
C ALA A 362 -11.76 -6.35 -4.40
N LEU A 363 -11.19 -5.62 -5.36
CA LEU A 363 -11.75 -4.34 -5.82
C LEU A 363 -13.14 -4.53 -6.43
N VAL A 364 -13.30 -5.56 -7.27
CA VAL A 364 -14.59 -5.90 -7.90
C VAL A 364 -15.60 -6.39 -6.86
N GLY A 365 -15.17 -7.21 -5.90
CA GLY A 365 -16.00 -7.69 -4.79
C GLY A 365 -16.51 -6.55 -3.92
N CYS A 366 -15.61 -5.66 -3.49
CA CYS A 366 -15.98 -4.48 -2.71
C CYS A 366 -16.98 -3.59 -3.45
N TYR A 367 -16.78 -3.32 -4.74
CA TYR A 367 -17.76 -2.55 -5.52
C TYR A 367 -19.10 -3.27 -5.66
N LEU A 368 -19.10 -4.60 -5.76
CA LEU A 368 -20.32 -5.41 -5.82
C LEU A 368 -21.16 -5.25 -4.55
N ASP A 369 -20.52 -5.17 -3.39
CA ASP A 369 -21.19 -4.96 -2.10
C ASP A 369 -21.74 -3.54 -2.01
N ILE A 370 -20.91 -2.52 -2.28
CA ILE A 370 -21.34 -1.10 -2.34
C ILE A 370 -22.54 -0.91 -3.29
N LEU A 371 -22.47 -1.51 -4.49
CA LEU A 371 -23.54 -1.46 -5.47
C LEU A 371 -24.80 -2.17 -4.98
N THR A 372 -24.66 -3.29 -4.28
CA THR A 372 -25.78 -4.06 -3.73
C THR A 372 -26.53 -3.25 -2.70
N ASP A 373 -25.83 -2.64 -1.75
CA ASP A 373 -26.42 -1.83 -0.68
C ASP A 373 -27.04 -0.55 -1.23
N GLY A 374 -26.36 0.11 -2.16
CA GLY A 374 -26.87 1.29 -2.84
C GLY A 374 -28.16 1.03 -3.64
N ILE A 375 -28.28 -0.14 -4.28
CA ILE A 375 -29.53 -0.56 -4.94
C ILE A 375 -30.65 -0.77 -3.91
N GLN A 376 -30.38 -1.46 -2.80
CA GLN A 376 -31.38 -1.71 -1.76
C GLN A 376 -31.89 -0.39 -1.14
N LEU A 377 -31.00 0.58 -0.94
CA LEU A 377 -31.38 1.91 -0.46
C LEU A 377 -32.26 2.64 -1.48
N ALA A 378 -31.91 2.60 -2.76
CA ALA A 378 -32.68 3.22 -3.83
C ALA A 378 -34.07 2.58 -4.03
N GLU A 379 -34.20 1.27 -3.77
CA GLU A 379 -35.50 0.58 -3.76
C GLU A 379 -36.42 1.07 -2.65
N LYS A 380 -35.87 1.36 -1.47
CA LYS A 380 -36.63 1.89 -0.32
C LYS A 380 -36.99 3.35 -0.51
N ASN A 381 -36.04 4.17 -0.99
CA ASN A 381 -36.23 5.59 -1.20
C ASN A 381 -35.38 6.05 -2.39
N PHE A 382 -36.02 6.23 -3.54
CA PHE A 382 -35.31 6.63 -4.74
C PHE A 382 -34.74 8.06 -4.61
N LYS A 383 -33.42 8.15 -4.65
CA LYS A 383 -32.68 9.41 -4.78
C LYS A 383 -31.70 9.29 -5.95
N LYS A 384 -31.68 10.32 -6.80
CA LYS A 384 -30.81 10.36 -7.99
C LYS A 384 -29.33 10.43 -7.61
N THR A 385 -28.97 11.28 -6.65
CA THR A 385 -27.57 11.57 -6.29
C THR A 385 -26.79 10.33 -5.85
N PRO A 386 -27.29 9.47 -4.94
CA PRO A 386 -26.58 8.25 -4.56
C PRO A 386 -26.35 7.29 -5.74
N LEU A 387 -27.30 7.16 -6.67
CA LEU A 387 -27.11 6.32 -7.86
C LEU A 387 -26.09 6.92 -8.84
N MET A 388 -26.02 8.26 -8.93
CA MET A 388 -24.95 8.94 -9.69
C MET A 388 -23.58 8.65 -9.08
N ASP A 389 -23.48 8.71 -7.75
CA ASP A 389 -22.25 8.37 -7.02
C ASP A 389 -21.83 6.91 -7.26
N LEU A 390 -22.76 5.95 -7.16
CA LEU A 390 -22.48 4.54 -7.49
C LEU A 390 -21.99 4.37 -8.94
N ASN A 391 -22.60 5.09 -9.88
CA ASN A 391 -22.18 5.05 -11.28
C ASN A 391 -20.79 5.66 -11.48
N GLN A 392 -20.46 6.71 -10.72
CA GLN A 392 -19.14 7.34 -10.79
C GLN A 392 -18.08 6.45 -10.14
N MET A 393 -18.37 5.83 -9.01
CA MET A 393 -17.51 4.81 -8.38
C MET A 393 -17.19 3.63 -9.32
N ALA A 394 -18.12 3.23 -10.19
CA ALA A 394 -17.84 2.21 -11.21
C ALA A 394 -16.70 2.59 -12.17
N MET A 395 -16.41 3.89 -12.37
CA MET A 395 -15.28 4.31 -13.20
C MET A 395 -13.94 3.82 -12.66
N LEU A 396 -13.79 3.65 -11.35
CA LEU A 396 -12.56 3.10 -10.76
C LEU A 396 -12.27 1.69 -11.29
N LEU A 397 -13.30 0.87 -11.53
CA LEU A 397 -13.11 -0.44 -12.15
C LEU A 397 -12.66 -0.32 -13.61
N LEU A 398 -13.17 0.68 -14.34
CA LEU A 398 -12.75 0.93 -15.72
C LEU A 398 -11.28 1.31 -15.77
N GLU A 399 -10.87 2.25 -14.92
CA GLU A 399 -9.48 2.73 -14.83
C GLU A 399 -8.54 1.62 -14.36
N HIS A 400 -8.96 0.82 -13.38
CA HIS A 400 -8.18 -0.31 -12.88
C HIS A 400 -7.80 -1.29 -13.99
N PHE A 401 -8.77 -1.71 -14.81
CA PHE A 401 -8.54 -2.68 -15.89
C PHE A 401 -8.01 -2.07 -17.19
N GLN A 402 -7.86 -0.74 -17.29
CA GLN A 402 -7.11 -0.09 -18.37
C GLN A 402 -5.60 -0.27 -18.20
N LEU A 403 -5.12 -0.55 -16.98
CA LEU A 403 -3.71 -0.83 -16.75
C LEU A 403 -3.34 -2.21 -17.28
N THR A 404 -2.24 -2.26 -18.03
CA THR A 404 -1.75 -3.49 -18.67
C THR A 404 -1.47 -4.63 -17.69
N VAL A 405 -1.12 -4.31 -16.43
CA VAL A 405 -0.90 -5.31 -15.38
C VAL A 405 -2.21 -6.00 -14.97
N ASN A 406 -3.31 -5.25 -14.90
CA ASN A 406 -4.62 -5.76 -14.47
C ASN A 406 -5.43 -6.36 -15.63
N GLU A 407 -5.21 -5.88 -16.86
CA GLU A 407 -5.81 -6.48 -18.06
C GLU A 407 -5.42 -7.97 -18.20
N LYS A 408 -4.20 -8.34 -17.77
CA LYS A 408 -3.76 -9.74 -17.75
C LYS A 408 -4.60 -10.59 -16.81
N VAL A 409 -5.03 -10.04 -15.66
CA VAL A 409 -5.91 -10.75 -14.71
C VAL A 409 -7.25 -11.11 -15.36
N LEU A 410 -7.80 -10.24 -16.21
CA LEU A 410 -9.01 -10.56 -16.99
C LEU A 410 -8.77 -11.70 -17.99
N LYS A 411 -7.61 -11.71 -18.67
CA LYS A 411 -7.23 -12.71 -19.68
C LYS A 411 -6.94 -14.07 -19.05
N ASP A 412 -6.30 -14.07 -17.88
CA ASP A 412 -5.91 -15.26 -17.14
C ASP A 412 -7.03 -15.79 -16.21
N SER A 413 -8.24 -15.20 -16.31
CA SER A 413 -9.39 -15.61 -15.52
C SER A 413 -9.74 -17.09 -15.71
N LYS A 414 -10.16 -17.76 -14.64
CA LYS A 414 -10.43 -19.21 -14.60
C LYS A 414 -11.35 -19.72 -15.72
N CYS A 415 -12.34 -18.90 -16.06
CA CYS A 415 -13.40 -19.25 -16.99
C CYS A 415 -13.06 -18.85 -18.45
N GLY A 416 -11.94 -18.14 -18.68
CA GLY A 416 -11.58 -17.53 -19.98
C GLY A 416 -12.53 -16.41 -20.43
N ARG A 417 -13.54 -16.05 -19.63
CA ARG A 417 -14.58 -15.07 -19.96
C ARG A 417 -14.47 -13.75 -19.19
N GLY A 418 -13.39 -13.53 -18.42
CA GLY A 418 -13.18 -12.28 -17.67
C GLY A 418 -13.27 -11.04 -18.56
N VAL A 419 -12.62 -11.08 -19.73
CA VAL A 419 -12.67 -9.99 -20.72
C VAL A 419 -14.10 -9.74 -21.23
N GLU A 420 -14.86 -10.81 -21.50
CA GLU A 420 -16.24 -10.71 -21.99
C GLU A 420 -17.15 -10.05 -20.94
N TYR A 421 -17.10 -10.53 -19.69
CA TYR A 421 -17.90 -9.95 -18.61
C TYR A 421 -17.51 -8.52 -18.30
N PHE A 422 -16.23 -8.17 -18.37
CA PHE A 422 -15.80 -6.79 -18.23
C PHE A 422 -16.34 -5.90 -19.36
N GLN A 423 -16.33 -6.36 -20.60
CA GLN A 423 -16.95 -5.60 -21.71
C GLN A 423 -18.46 -5.43 -21.54
N GLN A 424 -19.17 -6.46 -21.06
CA GLN A 424 -20.59 -6.35 -20.71
C GLN A 424 -20.81 -5.33 -19.60
N PHE A 425 -19.95 -5.33 -18.57
CA PHE A 425 -19.98 -4.35 -17.49
C PHE A 425 -19.80 -2.92 -18.01
N VAL A 426 -18.80 -2.67 -18.87
CA VAL A 426 -18.57 -1.34 -19.47
C VAL A 426 -19.79 -0.85 -20.26
N ARG A 427 -20.43 -1.72 -21.06
CA ARG A 427 -21.66 -1.37 -21.78
C ARG A 427 -22.78 -1.01 -20.79
N MET A 428 -22.95 -1.83 -19.76
CA MET A 428 -24.02 -1.64 -18.80
C MET A 428 -23.84 -0.38 -17.94
N TRP A 429 -22.60 -0.06 -17.58
CA TRP A 429 -22.24 1.21 -16.93
C TRP A 429 -22.64 2.42 -17.79
N ARG A 430 -22.37 2.39 -19.11
CA ARG A 430 -22.78 3.48 -20.02
C ARG A 430 -24.30 3.66 -20.07
N GLU A 431 -25.07 2.57 -20.09
CA GLU A 431 -26.53 2.66 -20.05
C GLU A 431 -27.04 3.20 -18.69
N CYS A 432 -26.42 2.80 -17.58
CA CYS A 432 -26.75 3.33 -16.24
C CYS A 432 -26.49 4.84 -16.17
N LYS A 433 -25.38 5.30 -16.75
CA LYS A 433 -25.08 6.73 -16.91
C LYS A 433 -26.16 7.43 -17.76
N ALA A 434 -26.46 6.88 -18.94
CA ALA A 434 -27.44 7.49 -19.86
C ALA A 434 -28.84 7.58 -19.26
N ILE A 435 -29.32 6.50 -18.61
CA ILE A 435 -30.66 6.50 -18.01
C ILE A 435 -30.75 7.46 -16.81
N LEU A 436 -29.66 7.67 -16.07
CA LEU A 436 -29.59 8.68 -15.02
C LEU A 436 -29.63 10.11 -15.56
N MET A 437 -29.06 10.37 -16.74
CA MET A 437 -29.18 11.68 -17.40
C MET A 437 -30.64 11.99 -17.78
N CYS A 438 -31.40 10.95 -18.15
CA CYS A 438 -32.83 11.06 -18.47
C CYS A 438 -33.77 10.82 -17.27
N ALA A 439 -33.26 10.82 -16.03
CA ALA A 439 -34.04 10.39 -14.86
C ALA A 439 -35.36 11.16 -14.63
N ALA A 440 -35.46 12.40 -15.09
CA ALA A 440 -36.71 13.18 -15.01
C ALA A 440 -37.84 12.64 -15.93
N GLN A 441 -37.49 11.85 -16.94
CA GLN A 441 -38.40 11.31 -17.95
C GLN A 441 -38.58 9.79 -17.83
N VAL A 442 -37.98 9.18 -16.81
CA VAL A 442 -37.90 7.72 -16.68
C VAL A 442 -38.37 7.31 -15.29
N GLU A 443 -39.23 6.30 -15.23
CA GLU A 443 -39.69 5.73 -13.97
C GLU A 443 -38.52 5.20 -13.12
N PRO A 444 -38.49 5.51 -11.81
CA PRO A 444 -37.44 5.04 -10.88
C PRO A 444 -37.18 3.54 -10.95
N GLN A 445 -38.23 2.72 -11.10
CA GLN A 445 -38.12 1.26 -11.20
C GLN A 445 -37.29 0.82 -12.40
N ARG A 446 -37.38 1.54 -13.52
CA ARG A 446 -36.61 1.24 -14.73
C ARG A 446 -35.13 1.59 -14.55
N ILE A 447 -34.82 2.66 -13.82
CA ILE A 447 -33.45 3.05 -13.46
C ILE A 447 -32.85 1.96 -12.56
N ILE A 448 -33.54 1.61 -11.46
CA ILE A 448 -33.09 0.59 -10.51
C ILE A 448 -32.88 -0.75 -11.21
N LYS A 449 -33.76 -1.14 -12.14
CA LYS A 449 -33.61 -2.36 -12.94
C LYS A 449 -32.29 -2.39 -13.71
N ARG A 450 -31.81 -1.27 -14.26
CA ARG A 450 -30.53 -1.21 -14.96
C ARG A 450 -29.35 -1.44 -14.02
N PHE A 451 -29.38 -0.85 -12.83
CA PHE A 451 -28.37 -1.09 -11.79
C PHE A 451 -28.38 -2.56 -11.32
N LYS A 452 -29.55 -3.20 -11.20
CA LYS A 452 -29.64 -4.65 -10.91
C LYS A 452 -29.00 -5.52 -11.97
N ILE A 453 -29.13 -5.15 -13.26
CA ILE A 453 -28.47 -5.86 -14.36
C ILE A 453 -26.94 -5.66 -14.26
N MET A 454 -26.48 -4.43 -14.01
CA MET A 454 -25.06 -4.13 -13.77
C MET A 454 -24.50 -4.99 -12.64
N ARG A 455 -25.22 -5.08 -11.51
CA ARG A 455 -24.86 -5.95 -10.37
C ARG A 455 -24.75 -7.43 -10.77
N SER A 456 -25.68 -7.92 -11.58
CA SER A 456 -25.67 -9.32 -12.05
C SER A 456 -24.44 -9.63 -12.92
N ILE A 457 -24.10 -8.72 -13.85
CA ILE A 457 -22.89 -8.84 -14.68
C ILE A 457 -21.63 -8.77 -13.82
N LEU A 458 -21.58 -7.82 -12.88
CA LEU A 458 -20.46 -7.64 -11.97
C LEU A 458 -20.23 -8.86 -11.08
N ARG A 459 -21.30 -9.52 -10.61
CA ARG A 459 -21.21 -10.78 -9.87
C ARG A 459 -20.55 -11.89 -10.70
N LYS A 460 -20.92 -12.01 -11.99
CA LYS A 460 -20.29 -12.98 -12.90
C LYS A 460 -18.81 -12.67 -13.12
N LEU A 461 -18.47 -11.38 -13.27
CA LEU A 461 -17.08 -10.94 -13.36
C LEU A 461 -16.30 -11.32 -12.10
N HIS A 462 -16.82 -10.96 -10.92
CA HIS A 462 -16.22 -11.29 -9.63
C HIS A 462 -15.93 -12.79 -9.47
N SER A 463 -16.91 -13.65 -9.75
CA SER A 463 -16.74 -15.10 -9.68
C SER A 463 -15.66 -15.65 -10.62
N CYS A 464 -15.46 -15.03 -11.78
CA CYS A 464 -14.37 -15.42 -12.69
C CYS A 464 -12.98 -14.98 -12.23
N LEU A 465 -12.89 -13.91 -11.42
CA LEU A 465 -11.64 -13.37 -10.89
C LEU A 465 -11.20 -14.06 -9.60
N GLN A 466 -12.12 -14.65 -8.83
CA GLN A 466 -11.75 -15.35 -7.60
C GLN A 466 -10.86 -16.58 -7.84
N THR A 467 -9.62 -16.52 -7.40
CA THR A 467 -8.65 -17.62 -7.44
C THR A 467 -8.77 -18.56 -6.23
N GLY A 468 -9.83 -19.39 -6.09
CA GLY A 468 -9.69 -20.54 -5.17
C GLY A 468 -10.92 -21.32 -4.70
N THR A 469 -12.13 -20.83 -4.87
CA THR A 469 -13.35 -21.52 -4.41
C THR A 469 -13.78 -22.58 -5.42
N LYS A 470 -13.58 -23.85 -5.06
CA LYS A 470 -14.44 -24.93 -5.58
C LYS A 470 -15.74 -24.80 -4.80
N GLU A 471 -16.77 -24.31 -5.45
CA GLU A 471 -18.15 -24.72 -5.20
C GLU A 471 -19.01 -24.39 -6.43
N GLU A 472 -20.12 -25.10 -6.52
CA GLU A 472 -20.80 -25.55 -7.72
C GLU A 472 -21.28 -24.46 -8.69
N MET A 473 -21.21 -24.82 -9.98
CA MET A 473 -21.94 -24.17 -11.06
C MET A 473 -23.40 -23.88 -10.67
N PRO A 474 -23.90 -22.64 -10.77
CA PRO A 474 -25.33 -22.42 -10.86
C PRO A 474 -25.78 -22.87 -12.26
N GLN A 475 -26.55 -23.95 -12.33
CA GLN A 475 -27.32 -24.30 -13.51
C GLN A 475 -28.27 -23.15 -13.88
N GLU A 476 -28.37 -22.89 -15.18
CA GLU A 476 -29.38 -22.03 -15.76
C GLU A 476 -30.76 -22.63 -15.47
N GLU A 477 -31.59 -21.95 -14.68
CA GLU A 477 -33.03 -22.23 -14.63
C GLU A 477 -33.85 -21.02 -15.08
N THR A 478 -34.69 -21.35 -16.06
CA THR A 478 -35.63 -20.52 -16.80
C THR A 478 -36.82 -20.11 -15.92
N GLN A 479 -37.41 -18.97 -16.25
CA GLN A 479 -38.52 -18.28 -15.59
C GLN A 479 -39.83 -19.08 -15.44
N GLN A 480 -40.58 -18.79 -14.35
CA GLN A 480 -42.05 -18.62 -14.17
C GLN A 480 -42.45 -19.06 -12.72
N SER A 481 -43.36 -18.50 -11.92
CA SER A 481 -44.15 -17.26 -11.82
C SER A 481 -44.93 -17.30 -10.46
N LEU A 482 -45.15 -16.14 -9.80
CA LEU A 482 -46.30 -15.75 -8.94
C LEU A 482 -46.75 -16.58 -7.70
N ALA A 483 -46.60 -16.00 -6.49
CA ALA A 483 -47.68 -15.39 -5.66
C ALA A 483 -47.46 -15.53 -4.12
N GLN A 484 -47.49 -14.36 -3.44
CA GLN A 484 -47.98 -14.00 -2.08
C GLN A 484 -47.83 -15.02 -0.91
N THR A 485 -47.35 -14.68 0.30
CA THR A 485 -47.97 -13.75 1.28
C THR A 485 -47.03 -13.48 2.49
N ASN A 486 -47.28 -12.37 3.18
CA ASN A 486 -46.71 -11.77 4.40
C ASN A 486 -46.19 -12.71 5.53
N GLU A 487 -45.14 -12.29 6.24
CA GLU A 487 -45.21 -11.86 7.65
C GLU A 487 -43.87 -11.25 8.14
N ALA A 488 -43.99 -10.19 8.94
CA ALA A 488 -42.88 -9.45 9.53
C ALA A 488 -42.34 -10.15 10.78
N LYS A 489 -41.03 -10.36 10.84
CA LYS A 489 -40.30 -10.61 12.09
C LYS A 489 -38.91 -9.98 12.02
N LEU A 490 -38.70 -8.96 12.85
CA LEU A 490 -37.41 -8.45 13.22
C LEU A 490 -36.66 -9.56 13.97
N ASP A 491 -35.50 -9.97 13.49
CA ASP A 491 -34.52 -10.67 14.32
C ASP A 491 -33.11 -10.22 13.96
N LEU A 492 -32.45 -9.69 14.99
CA LEU A 492 -31.09 -9.21 15.04
C LEU A 492 -30.20 -10.42 15.41
N SER A 493 -29.68 -11.15 14.44
CA SER A 493 -28.66 -12.18 14.70
C SER A 493 -27.83 -12.53 13.45
N GLY A 494 -26.52 -12.65 13.64
CA GLY A 494 -25.64 -13.44 12.77
C GLY A 494 -24.78 -12.68 11.77
N ILE A 495 -23.84 -11.85 12.25
CA ILE A 495 -22.62 -11.55 11.48
C ILE A 495 -21.88 -12.86 11.30
N LEU A 496 -22.03 -13.49 10.13
CA LEU A 496 -21.17 -14.58 9.67
C LEU A 496 -19.94 -13.96 9.00
N PRO A 497 -18.71 -14.29 9.42
CA PRO A 497 -17.52 -13.85 8.72
C PRO A 497 -17.42 -14.57 7.37
N SER A 498 -17.29 -13.80 6.29
CA SER A 498 -16.82 -14.31 5.00
C SER A 498 -15.39 -14.84 5.19
N GLN A 499 -15.16 -16.12 4.92
CA GLN A 499 -13.84 -16.73 5.00
C GLN A 499 -13.01 -16.42 3.75
N THR A 500 -12.57 -15.18 3.58
CA THR A 500 -11.59 -14.81 2.56
C THR A 500 -10.75 -13.63 3.04
N SER A 501 -9.57 -13.92 3.59
CA SER A 501 -8.51 -12.91 3.68
C SER A 501 -8.17 -12.48 2.25
N ILE A 502 -8.22 -11.18 2.01
CA ILE A 502 -8.13 -10.55 0.68
C ILE A 502 -6.68 -10.57 0.12
N LEU A 503 -5.68 -10.91 0.94
CA LEU A 503 -4.28 -10.58 0.63
C LEU A 503 -3.31 -11.76 0.69
N TYR A 504 -3.75 -12.97 1.09
CA TYR A 504 -2.94 -14.19 1.02
C TYR A 504 -3.76 -15.46 0.75
N ASP A 505 -3.20 -16.36 -0.05
CA ASP A 505 -3.61 -17.77 -0.10
C ASP A 505 -3.14 -18.48 1.19
N THR A 506 -3.97 -18.46 2.23
CA THR A 506 -3.71 -19.16 3.51
C THR A 506 -3.77 -20.69 3.38
N ARG A 507 -4.00 -21.24 2.18
CA ARG A 507 -4.24 -22.68 1.97
C ARG A 507 -2.97 -23.53 2.01
N GLU A 508 -1.79 -22.99 1.69
CA GLU A 508 -0.54 -23.77 1.82
C GLU A 508 -0.21 -24.14 3.28
N ARG A 509 -0.62 -23.31 4.26
CA ARG A 509 -0.47 -23.66 5.69
C ARG A 509 -1.50 -24.70 6.17
N ARG A 510 -2.70 -24.76 5.56
CA ARG A 510 -3.74 -25.76 5.93
C ARG A 510 -3.59 -27.12 5.22
N SER A 511 -2.97 -27.18 4.04
CA SER A 511 -2.87 -28.44 3.28
C SER A 511 -1.97 -29.50 3.93
N ARG A 512 -1.07 -29.12 4.84
CA ARG A 512 -0.31 -30.07 5.67
C ARG A 512 -1.15 -30.77 6.75
N ASN A 513 -2.31 -30.22 7.13
CA ASN A 513 -3.12 -30.71 8.25
C ASN A 513 -4.21 -31.74 7.86
N GLN A 514 -4.37 -32.10 6.58
CA GLN A 514 -5.47 -32.99 6.14
C GLN A 514 -5.07 -34.19 5.27
N ARG A 515 -3.80 -34.59 5.28
CA ARG A 515 -3.38 -35.88 4.70
C ARG A 515 -2.71 -36.74 5.75
N GLN A 516 -3.49 -37.31 6.68
CA GLN A 516 -3.21 -38.60 7.32
C GLN A 516 -4.36 -38.94 8.26
N MET A 517 -5.43 -39.52 7.70
CA MET A 517 -6.45 -40.25 8.45
C MET A 517 -7.00 -41.34 7.52
N LYS A 518 -6.44 -42.54 7.60
CA LYS A 518 -7.14 -43.82 7.39
C LYS A 518 -6.44 -44.93 8.19
N PRO A 519 -7.20 -45.97 8.61
CA PRO A 519 -6.95 -46.67 9.87
C PRO A 519 -6.09 -47.93 9.73
N VAL A 520 -5.59 -48.34 10.89
CA VAL A 520 -4.76 -49.51 11.24
C VAL A 520 -5.51 -50.83 11.07
N GLU A 521 -4.81 -51.87 10.60
CA GLU A 521 -4.99 -53.27 11.06
C GLU A 521 -3.62 -53.99 11.20
N THR A 522 -3.29 -54.25 12.46
CA THR A 522 -2.74 -55.48 13.09
C THR A 522 -1.49 -56.25 12.60
N GLU A 523 -0.61 -56.45 13.60
CA GLU A 523 0.03 -57.73 14.00
C GLU A 523 1.54 -57.98 13.75
N THR A 524 2.28 -57.77 14.84
CA THR A 524 3.21 -58.70 15.53
C THR A 524 4.63 -59.01 15.02
N THR A 525 5.53 -58.87 16.01
CA THR A 525 6.69 -59.72 16.35
C THR A 525 8.04 -59.57 15.64
N LYS A 526 8.98 -59.04 16.44
CA LYS A 526 10.24 -59.66 16.92
C LYS A 526 11.55 -59.55 16.11
N GLU A 527 12.53 -59.07 16.88
CA GLU A 527 13.90 -59.60 17.06
C GLU A 527 15.07 -59.00 16.25
N ASN A 528 15.97 -58.37 17.03
CA ASN A 528 17.42 -58.67 17.16
C ASN A 528 18.34 -58.36 15.96
N THR A 529 19.57 -57.85 16.08
CA THR A 529 20.52 -57.65 17.19
C THR A 529 21.74 -56.88 16.66
N THR A 530 22.50 -56.26 17.60
CA THR A 530 23.99 -56.10 17.67
C THR A 530 24.75 -55.36 16.57
N GLU A 531 25.87 -54.64 16.77
CA GLU A 531 26.68 -54.13 17.89
C GLU A 531 27.84 -53.32 17.23
N LYS A 532 28.31 -52.23 17.85
CA LYS A 532 29.74 -51.98 18.23
C LYS A 532 30.10 -50.50 18.45
N ASN A 533 30.29 -50.18 19.74
CA ASN A 533 31.45 -49.55 20.38
C ASN A 533 31.92 -48.11 20.06
N LYS A 534 31.70 -47.25 21.09
CA LYS A 534 32.64 -46.43 21.89
C LYS A 534 33.62 -45.45 21.21
N SER A 535 33.44 -44.16 21.51
CA SER A 535 34.45 -43.33 22.20
C SER A 535 33.88 -41.97 22.63
N MET A 536 34.01 -41.62 23.92
CA MET A 536 33.78 -40.27 24.45
C MET A 536 34.90 -39.32 24.01
N LYS A 537 34.55 -38.07 23.66
CA LYS A 537 35.17 -36.83 24.17
C LYS A 537 34.46 -35.61 23.59
N SER A 538 34.07 -34.70 24.47
CA SER A 538 33.51 -33.38 24.19
C SER A 538 34.58 -32.42 23.67
N THR A 539 34.24 -31.58 22.68
CA THR A 539 34.47 -30.11 22.68
C THR A 539 34.07 -29.45 21.34
N ALA A 540 33.38 -28.31 21.47
CA ALA A 540 33.40 -27.09 20.64
C ALA A 540 32.89 -27.09 19.18
N TYR A 541 31.80 -26.33 19.01
CA TYR A 541 31.34 -25.55 17.85
C TYR A 541 32.28 -25.46 16.63
N ALA A 542 31.83 -26.01 15.49
CA ALA A 542 32.31 -25.63 14.17
C ALA A 542 31.15 -25.66 13.15
N SER A 543 30.83 -24.48 12.61
CA SER A 543 29.79 -24.24 11.60
C SER A 543 30.13 -24.91 10.26
N VAL A 544 29.29 -25.84 9.81
CA VAL A 544 29.40 -26.42 8.46
C VAL A 544 28.81 -25.43 7.44
N ARG A 545 29.69 -24.60 6.85
CA ARG A 545 29.41 -23.89 5.59
C ARG A 545 29.27 -24.91 4.46
N ARG A 546 28.10 -24.95 3.80
CA ARG A 546 27.91 -25.75 2.57
C ARG A 546 28.72 -25.14 1.42
N ARG A 547 29.59 -25.94 0.79
CA ARG A 547 30.32 -25.60 -0.46
C ARG A 547 29.35 -25.61 -1.64
N GLU A 548 29.41 -24.57 -2.47
CA GLU A 548 28.67 -24.49 -3.74
C GLU A 548 29.30 -25.37 -4.84
N SER A 549 28.46 -25.89 -5.73
CA SER A 549 28.81 -26.77 -6.87
C SER A 549 29.60 -26.04 -7.98
N LEU A 550 30.48 -26.77 -8.68
CA LEU A 550 31.31 -26.29 -9.80
C LEU A 550 30.46 -25.72 -10.96
N ARG A 551 29.22 -26.21 -11.13
CA ARG A 551 28.24 -25.71 -12.12
C ARG A 551 27.80 -24.27 -11.79
N THR A 552 27.66 -23.94 -10.51
CA THR A 552 27.34 -22.60 -10.00
C THR A 552 28.49 -21.63 -10.24
N GLN A 553 29.75 -22.09 -10.16
CA GLN A 553 30.90 -21.23 -10.47
C GLN A 553 31.07 -20.95 -11.97
N MET A 554 30.78 -21.91 -12.85
CA MET A 554 30.81 -21.70 -14.30
C MET A 554 29.69 -20.73 -14.76
N PHE A 555 28.48 -20.87 -14.21
CA PHE A 555 27.34 -19.98 -14.52
C PHE A 555 27.59 -18.54 -14.04
N LYS A 556 28.21 -18.37 -12.85
CA LYS A 556 28.64 -17.06 -12.34
C LYS A 556 29.70 -16.41 -13.25
N ARG A 557 30.66 -17.19 -13.78
CA ARG A 557 31.71 -16.66 -14.69
C ARG A 557 31.16 -16.25 -16.05
N GLN A 558 30.15 -16.94 -16.57
CA GLN A 558 29.50 -16.60 -17.85
C GLN A 558 28.67 -15.31 -17.75
N ASN A 559 27.91 -15.13 -16.66
CA ASN A 559 27.16 -13.89 -16.40
C ASN A 559 28.06 -12.67 -16.16
N ILE A 560 29.23 -12.85 -15.56
CA ILE A 560 30.24 -11.77 -15.38
C ILE A 560 30.86 -11.36 -16.73
N ALA A 561 31.01 -12.30 -17.68
CA ALA A 561 31.52 -12.00 -19.01
C ALA A 561 30.49 -11.27 -19.89
N GLU A 562 29.20 -11.59 -19.77
CA GLU A 562 28.12 -10.92 -20.52
C GLU A 562 27.78 -9.53 -19.98
N SER A 563 27.77 -9.34 -18.66
CA SER A 563 27.61 -8.01 -18.04
C SER A 563 28.77 -7.06 -18.39
N ARG A 564 30.01 -7.56 -18.50
CA ARG A 564 31.16 -6.79 -19.01
C ARG A 564 31.04 -6.46 -20.50
N LYS A 565 30.39 -7.29 -21.33
CA LYS A 565 30.13 -7.00 -22.75
C LYS A 565 29.08 -5.91 -22.93
N ARG A 566 28.00 -5.91 -22.13
CA ARG A 566 27.00 -4.82 -22.13
C ARG A 566 27.60 -3.49 -21.68
N TYR A 567 28.49 -3.51 -20.71
CA TYR A 567 29.12 -2.30 -20.18
C TYR A 567 30.12 -1.64 -21.15
N LYS A 568 30.85 -2.42 -21.97
CA LYS A 568 31.73 -1.88 -23.03
C LYS A 568 30.98 -1.17 -24.15
N SER A 569 29.69 -1.48 -24.34
CA SER A 569 28.83 -0.77 -25.31
C SER A 569 28.34 0.58 -24.80
N ILE A 570 28.21 0.76 -23.48
CA ILE A 570 27.65 1.95 -22.84
C ILE A 570 28.74 2.99 -22.53
N THR A 571 29.96 2.53 -22.24
CA THR A 571 31.10 3.42 -21.91
C THR A 571 31.83 4.00 -23.13
N ASN A 572 31.59 3.48 -24.34
CA ASN A 572 32.30 3.89 -25.56
C ASN A 572 31.70 5.10 -26.30
N ASN A 573 30.56 5.63 -25.88
CA ASN A 573 30.02 6.88 -26.43
C ASN A 573 30.14 7.99 -25.38
N GLN A 574 31.32 8.60 -25.36
CA GLN A 574 31.69 9.72 -24.49
C GLN A 574 30.93 11.02 -24.81
N SER A 575 30.69 11.78 -23.74
CA SER A 575 30.79 13.24 -23.60
C SER A 575 30.40 14.14 -24.79
N VAL A 576 29.41 15.02 -24.55
CA VAL A 576 29.45 16.50 -24.65
C VAL A 576 27.99 16.99 -24.67
N ASN A 577 27.64 17.89 -23.73
CA ASN A 577 26.32 18.53 -23.54
C ASN A 577 25.12 17.60 -23.28
N LEU A 578 24.91 17.25 -22.00
CA LEU A 578 23.67 16.64 -21.54
C LEU A 578 22.61 17.73 -21.31
N GLN A 579 21.46 17.64 -21.98
CA GLN A 579 20.28 18.46 -21.67
C GLN A 579 19.62 17.94 -20.39
N ILE A 580 18.83 18.77 -19.69
CA ILE A 580 18.12 18.37 -18.45
C ILE A 580 17.36 17.06 -18.67
N SER A 581 16.69 16.90 -19.83
CA SER A 581 16.01 15.66 -20.21
C SER A 581 16.93 14.43 -20.18
N ASP A 582 18.16 14.53 -20.70
CA ASP A 582 19.12 13.43 -20.69
C ASP A 582 19.60 13.07 -19.27
N ILE A 583 19.67 14.07 -18.38
CA ILE A 583 20.01 13.89 -16.96
C ILE A 583 18.84 13.25 -16.21
N LEU A 584 17.60 13.68 -16.50
CA LEU A 584 16.39 13.12 -15.91
C LEU A 584 16.18 11.65 -16.31
N ASP A 585 16.45 11.30 -17.57
CA ASP A 585 16.34 9.93 -18.08
C ASP A 585 17.41 9.03 -17.44
N GLN A 586 18.66 9.49 -17.35
CA GLN A 586 19.74 8.73 -16.68
C GLN A 586 19.48 8.52 -15.18
N LEU A 587 18.87 9.48 -14.49
CA LEU A 587 18.50 9.33 -13.07
C LEU A 587 17.30 8.40 -12.88
N THR A 588 16.38 8.34 -13.86
CA THR A 588 15.24 7.42 -13.88
C THR A 588 15.69 5.98 -14.14
N ASP A 589 16.66 5.77 -15.04
CA ASP A 589 17.27 4.47 -15.32
C ASP A 589 18.13 3.92 -14.17
N LEU A 590 18.71 4.78 -13.34
CA LEU A 590 19.38 4.35 -12.13
C LEU A 590 18.37 3.73 -11.14
N SER A 591 17.18 4.31 -10.99
CA SER A 591 16.09 3.77 -10.15
C SER A 591 15.60 2.39 -10.62
N SER A 592 15.53 2.16 -11.94
CA SER A 592 15.15 0.85 -12.50
C SER A 592 16.26 -0.21 -12.32
N THR A 593 17.53 0.18 -12.45
CA THR A 593 18.69 -0.73 -12.29
C THR A 593 18.84 -1.26 -10.86
N PHE A 594 18.53 -0.45 -9.84
CA PHE A 594 18.47 -0.93 -8.44
C PHE A 594 17.36 -1.98 -8.24
N SER A 595 16.28 -1.92 -9.01
CA SER A 595 15.14 -2.84 -8.94
C SER A 595 15.46 -4.23 -9.53
N GLU A 596 16.20 -4.31 -10.63
CA GLU A 596 16.59 -5.60 -11.25
C GLU A 596 17.62 -6.38 -10.42
N THR A 597 18.49 -5.67 -9.72
CA THR A 597 19.57 -6.28 -8.93
C THR A 597 19.03 -7.01 -7.68
N GLN A 598 17.91 -6.57 -7.11
CA GLN A 598 17.23 -7.25 -5.99
C GLN A 598 16.38 -8.45 -6.43
N HIS A 599 15.81 -8.45 -7.64
CA HIS A 599 15.01 -9.59 -8.14
C HIS A 599 15.86 -10.87 -8.35
N LEU A 600 17.18 -10.71 -8.54
CA LEU A 600 18.15 -11.81 -8.63
C LEU A 600 18.68 -12.28 -7.25
N LEU A 601 18.47 -11.48 -6.20
CA LEU A 601 18.81 -11.84 -4.81
C LEU A 601 17.65 -12.56 -4.10
N ASN A 602 16.40 -12.22 -4.43
CA ASN A 602 15.20 -12.87 -3.85
C ASN A 602 14.82 -14.23 -4.47
N LYS A 603 15.60 -14.74 -5.44
CA LYS A 603 15.43 -16.08 -6.06
C LYS A 603 16.52 -17.09 -5.66
N LYS A 604 17.24 -16.87 -4.54
CA LYS A 604 18.29 -17.77 -4.03
C LYS A 604 17.90 -18.48 -2.75
#